data_AF-A0A3B8V3E9-F1
#
_entry.id   AF-A0A3B8V3E9-F1
#
_cell.length_a   1.000
_cell.length_b   1.000
_cell.length_c   1.000
_cell.angle_alpha   90.00
_cell.angle_beta   90.00
_cell.angle_gamma   90.00
#
_symmetry.space_group_name_H-M   'P 1'
#
loop_
_entity.id
_entity.type
_entity.pdbx_description
1 polymer ?
#
loop_
_entity_poly.entity_id
_entity_poly.type
_entity_poly.pdbx_seq_one_letter_code
_entity_poly.pdbx_strand_id
1 'polypeptide(L)'
;MPLPIIPIVFALVTIAALPAPTHAAPPWTGDGSGWTEGVLPPTPIANEGVLPPMVDARTSARARANLAASRNPGVRRLLEEIGKTNLGRMRKTETRALGLERLRALDDPGFLYAMPEVFAGEAEDVRRTVVEHLAASGPSGQAALAWTAIHGTKSNMREACVASLRGPAAAETLAVLQTALRGGNHETIDRAGRIAGVMDAWPAIPHLVATQYSADRVRRKSDLAWIAIGTQRSYVQNLIPVTGDGSGAFQPVIGQILEGFVMRVMDAVVVIYRTEVHRSLIGITSRATGADTSGNGWSFTAWRDWYNDEFLATASERAADAADASDAARYAEAERRRRDAAAGEE
;
A
#
# COMPACT_ATOMS: atom_id res chain seq x y z
N MET A 1 60.76 15.25 -2.98
CA MET A 1 59.69 16.17 -2.55
C MET A 1 58.78 15.42 -1.60
N PRO A 2 58.72 15.78 -0.31
CA PRO A 2 57.86 15.12 0.67
C PRO A 2 56.44 15.70 0.61
N LEU A 3 55.43 14.83 0.72
CA LEU A 3 54.02 15.19 0.80
C LEU A 3 53.68 15.73 2.21
N PRO A 4 52.74 16.68 2.35
CA PRO A 4 52.35 17.22 3.64
C PRO A 4 51.43 16.25 4.39
N ILE A 5 51.70 16.08 5.68
CA ILE A 5 50.86 15.37 6.65
C ILE A 5 49.72 16.30 7.07
N ILE A 6 48.47 15.90 6.83
CA ILE A 6 47.27 16.62 7.30
C ILE A 6 46.91 16.05 8.69
N PRO A 7 46.79 16.86 9.75
CA PRO A 7 46.40 16.38 11.06
C PRO A 7 44.88 16.17 11.12
N ILE A 8 44.47 14.96 11.50
CA ILE A 8 43.08 14.65 11.84
C ILE A 8 42.82 15.14 13.26
N VAL A 9 42.00 16.19 13.39
CA VAL A 9 41.50 16.68 14.68
C VAL A 9 40.34 15.78 15.12
N PHE A 10 40.54 15.01 16.19
CA PHE A 10 39.46 14.33 16.90
C PHE A 10 38.70 15.37 17.73
N ALA A 11 37.48 15.71 17.31
CA ALA A 11 36.54 16.47 18.15
C ALA A 11 35.86 15.49 19.12
N LEU A 12 36.24 15.57 20.40
CA LEU A 12 35.52 14.95 21.51
C LEU A 12 34.18 15.70 21.69
N VAL A 13 33.07 15.07 21.30
CA VAL A 13 31.72 15.57 21.59
C VAL A 13 31.34 15.09 22.99
N THR A 14 31.30 16.03 23.93
CA THR A 14 30.78 15.84 25.28
C THR A 14 29.25 15.80 25.20
N ILE A 15 28.65 14.62 25.43
CA ILE A 15 27.20 14.46 25.52
C ILE A 15 26.75 14.98 26.88
N ALA A 16 26.18 16.19 26.91
CA ALA A 16 25.39 16.65 28.04
C ALA A 16 24.03 15.95 28.00
N ALA A 17 23.75 15.11 29.00
CA ALA A 17 22.45 14.48 29.18
C ALA A 17 21.40 15.54 29.55
N LEU A 18 20.51 15.84 28.62
CA LEU A 18 19.27 16.56 28.91
C LEU A 18 18.20 15.57 29.38
N PRO A 19 17.38 15.92 30.38
CA PRO A 19 16.32 15.04 30.87
C PRO A 19 15.27 14.82 29.77
N ALA A 20 14.92 13.56 29.54
CA ALA A 20 13.85 13.18 28.63
C ALA A 20 12.51 13.77 29.11
N PRO A 21 11.67 14.33 28.22
CA PRO A 21 10.30 14.67 28.58
C PRO A 21 9.54 13.38 28.87
N THR A 22 9.19 13.19 30.14
CA THR A 22 8.21 12.20 30.58
C THR A 22 6.84 12.60 30.04
N HIS A 23 6.50 12.14 28.84
CA HIS A 23 5.11 12.07 28.42
C HIS A 23 4.44 10.93 29.18
N ALA A 24 3.89 11.27 30.35
CA ALA A 24 2.93 10.44 31.03
C ALA A 24 1.73 10.25 30.09
N ALA A 25 1.53 9.01 29.62
CA ALA A 25 0.31 8.64 28.93
C ALA A 25 -0.88 8.89 29.88
N PRO A 26 -1.93 9.61 29.45
CA PRO A 26 -3.11 9.77 30.29
C PRO A 26 -3.79 8.40 30.51
N PRO A 27 -4.39 8.18 31.69
CA PRO A 27 -5.05 6.92 32.02
C PRO A 27 -6.36 6.81 31.21
N TRP A 28 -6.38 5.95 30.19
CA TRP A 28 -7.61 5.56 29.50
C TRP A 28 -8.21 4.33 30.21
N THR A 29 -9.24 4.57 31.02
CA THR A 29 -10.10 3.53 31.58
C THR A 29 -11.53 3.72 31.06
N GLY A 30 -11.97 2.84 30.15
CA GLY A 30 -13.38 2.44 30.01
C GLY A 30 -14.29 3.20 29.03
N ASP A 31 -14.68 2.48 27.97
CA ASP A 31 -16.04 2.22 27.43
C ASP A 31 -16.89 3.22 26.59
N GLY A 32 -16.38 4.39 26.19
CA GLY A 32 -17.10 5.35 25.33
C GLY A 32 -16.73 5.41 23.84
N SER A 33 -16.15 4.36 23.23
CA SER A 33 -15.52 4.51 21.91
C SER A 33 -16.52 4.64 20.74
N GLY A 34 -16.65 5.84 20.18
CA GLY A 34 -17.20 6.08 18.84
C GLY A 34 -16.38 5.46 17.68
N TRP A 35 -15.46 4.56 17.99
CA TRP A 35 -14.65 3.80 17.03
C TRP A 35 -15.29 2.43 16.79
N THR A 36 -15.40 2.03 15.53
CA THR A 36 -15.93 0.70 15.15
C THR A 36 -15.09 -0.42 15.77
N GLU A 37 -15.75 -1.48 16.23
CA GLU A 37 -15.12 -2.66 16.87
C GLU A 37 -13.87 -3.13 16.08
N GLY A 38 -12.72 -3.16 16.76
CA GLY A 38 -11.45 -3.65 16.21
C GLY A 38 -10.54 -2.59 15.57
N VAL A 39 -11.00 -1.36 15.36
CA VAL A 39 -10.15 -0.22 14.92
C VAL A 39 -9.46 0.41 16.11
N LEU A 40 -8.15 0.63 16.00
CA LEU A 40 -7.37 1.26 17.06
C LEU A 40 -7.42 2.78 16.95
N PRO A 41 -7.41 3.52 18.08
CA PRO A 41 -7.32 4.96 18.05
C PRO A 41 -5.98 5.40 17.43
N PRO A 42 -5.94 6.60 16.82
CA PRO A 42 -4.69 7.11 16.27
C PRO A 42 -3.65 7.28 17.38
N THR A 43 -2.45 6.75 17.16
CA THR A 43 -1.31 6.93 18.06
C THR A 43 -0.16 7.62 17.34
N PRO A 44 0.75 8.31 18.06
CA PRO A 44 1.90 8.96 17.46
C PRO A 44 2.77 8.03 16.60
N ILE A 45 3.29 8.58 15.52
CA ILE A 45 4.29 7.94 14.66
C ILE A 45 5.66 8.15 15.33
N ALA A 46 6.30 7.05 15.72
CA ALA A 46 7.64 7.08 16.29
C ALA A 46 8.71 7.48 15.25
N ASN A 47 9.84 8.00 15.72
CA ASN A 47 10.98 8.34 14.86
C ASN A 47 11.59 7.10 14.18
N GLU A 48 11.57 5.97 14.88
CA GLU A 48 12.12 4.69 14.45
C GLU A 48 11.23 3.55 14.95
N GLY A 49 11.32 2.39 14.28
CA GLY A 49 10.68 1.16 14.73
C GLY A 49 9.36 0.83 14.03
N VAL A 50 8.44 0.22 14.78
CA VAL A 50 7.20 -0.34 14.22
C VAL A 50 6.14 0.74 14.14
N LEU A 51 5.50 0.86 12.97
CA LEU A 51 4.38 1.77 12.78
C LEU A 51 3.17 1.39 13.64
N PRO A 52 2.38 2.38 14.07
CA PRO A 52 1.08 2.16 14.70
C PRO A 52 0.22 1.17 13.90
N PRO A 53 -0.30 0.09 14.51
CA PRO A 53 -1.28 -0.76 13.85
C PRO A 53 -2.61 -0.03 13.66
N MET A 54 -3.28 -0.25 12.52
CA MET A 54 -4.61 0.27 12.22
C MET A 54 -5.71 -0.42 13.03
N VAL A 55 -5.49 -1.71 13.34
CA VAL A 55 -6.48 -2.59 13.96
C VAL A 55 -5.84 -3.47 15.01
N ASP A 56 -6.65 -3.97 15.93
CA ASP A 56 -6.16 -4.84 16.99
C ASP A 56 -5.61 -6.18 16.46
N ALA A 57 -4.87 -6.87 17.33
CA ALA A 57 -4.23 -8.15 16.98
C ALA A 57 -5.26 -9.24 16.65
N ARG A 58 -6.45 -9.21 17.27
CA ARG A 58 -7.52 -10.20 17.07
C ARG A 58 -8.14 -10.07 15.69
N THR A 59 -8.44 -8.86 15.26
CA THR A 59 -8.95 -8.50 13.93
C THR A 59 -7.92 -8.83 12.87
N SER A 60 -6.65 -8.49 13.11
CA SER A 60 -5.54 -8.90 12.25
C SER A 60 -5.40 -10.42 12.13
N ALA A 61 -5.60 -11.16 13.22
CA ALA A 61 -5.57 -12.62 13.22
C ALA A 61 -6.78 -13.21 12.49
N ARG A 62 -7.98 -12.66 12.68
CA ARG A 62 -9.21 -13.08 12.00
C ARG A 62 -9.12 -12.88 10.49
N ALA A 63 -8.64 -11.72 10.03
CA ALA A 63 -8.44 -11.47 8.60
C ALA A 63 -7.47 -12.49 7.97
N ARG A 64 -6.37 -12.81 8.68
CA ARG A 64 -5.43 -13.86 8.25
C ARG A 64 -6.06 -15.26 8.24
N ALA A 65 -6.89 -15.58 9.23
CA ALA A 65 -7.59 -16.86 9.30
C ALA A 65 -8.61 -17.02 8.15
N ASN A 66 -9.38 -15.97 7.84
CA ASN A 66 -10.32 -15.94 6.71
C ASN A 66 -9.60 -16.17 5.38
N LEU A 67 -8.46 -15.51 5.18
CA LEU A 67 -7.61 -15.73 4.01
C LEU A 67 -7.01 -17.14 3.97
N ALA A 68 -6.62 -17.70 5.11
CA ALA A 68 -6.15 -19.09 5.17
C ALA A 68 -7.26 -20.07 4.82
N ALA A 69 -8.49 -19.82 5.27
CA ALA A 69 -9.67 -20.63 4.95
C ALA A 69 -9.97 -20.63 3.44
N SER A 70 -9.77 -19.51 2.74
CA SER A 70 -9.97 -19.42 1.28
C SER A 70 -8.99 -20.29 0.47
N ARG A 71 -7.84 -20.64 1.07
CA ARG A 71 -6.84 -21.55 0.49
C ARG A 71 -7.14 -23.02 0.77
N ASN A 72 -8.19 -23.32 1.55
CA ASN A 72 -8.59 -24.70 1.82
C ASN A 72 -9.01 -25.38 0.50
N PRO A 73 -8.45 -26.57 0.16
CA PRO A 73 -8.81 -27.30 -1.05
C PRO A 73 -10.31 -27.63 -1.14
N GLY A 74 -11.00 -27.86 -0.02
CA GLY A 74 -12.43 -28.13 0.01
C GLY A 74 -13.27 -26.94 -0.47
N VAL A 75 -12.92 -25.73 -0.01
CA VAL A 75 -13.56 -24.47 -0.42
C VAL A 75 -13.41 -24.29 -1.93
N ARG A 76 -12.19 -24.42 -2.45
CA ARG A 76 -11.91 -24.24 -3.89
C ARG A 76 -12.60 -25.31 -4.73
N ARG A 77 -12.56 -26.58 -4.32
CA ARG A 77 -13.22 -27.69 -5.03
C ARG A 77 -14.72 -27.47 -5.15
N LEU A 78 -15.40 -27.00 -4.09
CA LEU A 78 -16.83 -26.73 -4.16
C LEU A 78 -17.14 -25.60 -5.15
N LEU A 79 -16.35 -24.51 -5.14
CA LEU A 79 -16.51 -23.43 -6.11
C LEU A 79 -16.25 -23.90 -7.55
N GLU A 80 -15.21 -24.70 -7.77
CA GLU A 80 -14.90 -25.31 -9.07
C GLU A 80 -16.01 -26.27 -9.54
N GLU A 81 -16.61 -27.02 -8.61
CA GLU A 81 -17.74 -27.91 -8.89
C GLU A 81 -18.98 -27.12 -9.31
N ILE A 82 -19.31 -26.02 -8.62
CA ILE A 82 -20.38 -25.09 -9.03
C ILE A 82 -20.07 -24.53 -10.42
N GLY A 83 -18.82 -24.09 -10.64
CA GLY A 83 -18.36 -23.59 -11.93
C GLY A 83 -18.58 -24.58 -13.08
N LYS A 84 -18.15 -25.83 -12.87
CA LYS A 84 -18.26 -26.91 -13.87
C LYS A 84 -19.68 -27.38 -14.11
N THR A 85 -20.48 -27.47 -13.05
CA THR A 85 -21.84 -28.07 -13.11
C THR A 85 -22.88 -27.08 -13.56
N ASN A 86 -22.73 -25.79 -13.18
CA ASN A 86 -23.76 -24.78 -13.37
C ASN A 86 -23.34 -23.63 -14.29
N LEU A 87 -22.04 -23.31 -14.39
CA LEU A 87 -21.55 -22.09 -15.04
C LEU A 87 -20.68 -22.41 -16.29
N GLY A 88 -19.76 -21.52 -16.66
CA GLY A 88 -18.92 -21.70 -17.84
C GLY A 88 -19.71 -21.66 -19.15
N ARG A 89 -19.58 -22.70 -19.96
CA ARG A 89 -20.23 -22.85 -21.28
C ARG A 89 -21.69 -23.33 -21.21
N MET A 90 -22.30 -23.35 -20.02
CA MET A 90 -23.67 -23.82 -19.82
C MET A 90 -24.68 -22.97 -20.61
N ARG A 91 -25.42 -23.62 -21.52
CA ARG A 91 -26.44 -22.96 -22.36
C ARG A 91 -27.84 -22.93 -21.74
N LYS A 92 -28.11 -23.82 -20.78
CA LYS A 92 -29.42 -23.89 -20.10
C LYS A 92 -29.51 -22.76 -19.07
N THR A 93 -30.39 -21.80 -19.33
CA THR A 93 -30.59 -20.61 -18.49
C THR A 93 -30.93 -20.96 -17.05
N GLU A 94 -31.80 -21.96 -16.83
CA GLU A 94 -32.20 -22.41 -15.48
C GLU A 94 -31.02 -22.96 -14.69
N THR A 95 -30.20 -23.81 -15.31
CA THR A 95 -29.01 -24.40 -14.66
C THR A 95 -27.97 -23.35 -14.30
N ARG A 96 -27.83 -22.33 -15.16
CA ARG A 96 -26.98 -21.17 -14.91
C ARG A 96 -27.51 -20.29 -13.78
N ALA A 97 -28.80 -20.00 -13.77
CA ALA A 97 -29.46 -19.23 -12.71
C ALA A 97 -29.30 -19.91 -11.33
N LEU A 98 -29.49 -21.23 -11.27
CA LEU A 98 -29.24 -22.03 -10.06
C LEU A 98 -27.77 -21.91 -9.59
N GLY A 99 -26.82 -21.88 -10.52
CA GLY A 99 -25.40 -21.65 -10.19
C GLY A 99 -25.16 -20.30 -9.55
N LEU A 100 -25.74 -19.24 -10.12
CA LEU A 100 -25.63 -17.88 -9.60
C LEU A 100 -26.28 -17.75 -8.21
N GLU A 101 -27.43 -18.40 -8.00
CA GLU A 101 -28.10 -18.43 -6.70
C GLU A 101 -27.26 -19.16 -5.64
N ARG A 102 -26.64 -20.30 -6.01
CA ARG A 102 -25.69 -21.00 -5.13
C ARG A 102 -24.51 -20.13 -4.74
N LEU A 103 -23.97 -19.31 -5.64
CA LEU A 103 -22.90 -18.37 -5.30
C LEU A 103 -23.34 -17.34 -4.25
N ARG A 104 -24.57 -16.83 -4.37
CA ARG A 104 -25.14 -15.86 -3.41
C ARG A 104 -25.47 -16.44 -2.04
N ALA A 105 -25.54 -17.77 -1.92
CA ALA A 105 -25.78 -18.44 -0.65
C ALA A 105 -24.49 -18.72 0.14
N LEU A 106 -23.31 -18.46 -0.44
CA LEU A 106 -22.02 -18.73 0.19
C LEU A 106 -21.51 -17.47 0.91
N ASP A 107 -21.85 -17.37 2.20
CA ASP A 107 -21.49 -16.22 3.05
C ASP A 107 -20.24 -16.44 3.92
N ASP A 108 -19.74 -17.67 4.01
CA ASP A 108 -18.57 -17.95 4.83
C ASP A 108 -17.31 -17.23 4.25
N PRO A 109 -16.50 -16.57 5.09
CA PRO A 109 -15.36 -15.78 4.63
C PRO A 109 -14.38 -16.54 3.74
N GLY A 110 -14.20 -17.85 3.94
CA GLY A 110 -13.35 -18.66 3.08
C GLY A 110 -13.82 -18.63 1.62
N PHE A 111 -15.13 -18.74 1.39
CA PHE A 111 -15.71 -18.64 0.05
C PHE A 111 -15.63 -17.22 -0.49
N LEU A 112 -15.92 -16.20 0.32
CA LEU A 112 -15.86 -14.80 -0.12
C LEU A 112 -14.49 -14.43 -0.69
N TYR A 113 -13.40 -14.82 -0.04
CA TYR A 113 -12.05 -14.53 -0.54
C TYR A 113 -11.64 -15.41 -1.73
N ALA A 114 -12.15 -16.65 -1.82
CA ALA A 114 -11.79 -17.58 -2.91
C ALA A 114 -12.60 -17.33 -4.19
N MET A 115 -13.84 -16.87 -4.08
CA MET A 115 -14.80 -16.76 -5.18
C MET A 115 -14.31 -15.84 -6.32
N PRO A 116 -13.74 -14.64 -6.07
CA PRO A 116 -13.18 -13.81 -7.13
C PRO A 116 -11.96 -14.43 -7.82
N GLU A 117 -11.17 -15.23 -7.12
CA GLU A 117 -10.00 -15.90 -7.71
C GLU A 117 -10.43 -17.03 -8.65
N VAL A 118 -11.39 -17.85 -8.22
CA VAL A 118 -11.88 -18.99 -8.99
C VAL A 118 -12.65 -18.53 -10.23
N PHE A 119 -13.51 -17.52 -10.08
CA PHE A 119 -14.36 -17.05 -11.18
C PHE A 119 -13.80 -15.82 -11.93
N ALA A 120 -12.54 -15.46 -11.73
CA ALA A 120 -11.90 -14.33 -12.42
C ALA A 120 -11.96 -14.43 -13.95
N GLY A 121 -11.95 -15.66 -14.48
CA GLY A 121 -12.00 -15.97 -15.91
C GLY A 121 -13.39 -16.28 -16.48
N GLU A 122 -14.43 -16.30 -15.64
CA GLU A 122 -15.81 -16.57 -16.09
C GLU A 122 -16.40 -15.40 -16.87
N ALA A 123 -17.56 -15.62 -17.48
CA ALA A 123 -18.32 -14.58 -18.17
C ALA A 123 -18.72 -13.41 -17.24
N GLU A 124 -19.04 -12.26 -17.84
CA GLU A 124 -19.28 -11.01 -17.13
C GLU A 124 -20.42 -11.07 -16.11
N ASP A 125 -21.50 -11.79 -16.42
CA ASP A 125 -22.64 -11.98 -15.53
C ASP A 125 -22.27 -12.72 -14.23
N VAL A 126 -21.40 -13.72 -14.32
CA VAL A 126 -20.86 -14.43 -13.13
C VAL A 126 -19.98 -13.50 -12.33
N ARG A 127 -19.00 -12.83 -12.98
CA ARG A 127 -18.10 -11.90 -12.28
C ARG A 127 -18.87 -10.79 -11.58
N ARG A 128 -19.85 -10.20 -12.26
CA ARG A 128 -20.74 -9.18 -11.70
C ARG A 128 -21.51 -9.72 -10.50
N THR A 129 -22.09 -10.92 -10.60
CA THR A 129 -22.81 -11.56 -9.48
C THR A 129 -21.90 -11.79 -8.27
N VAL A 130 -20.67 -12.25 -8.49
CA VAL A 130 -19.66 -12.43 -7.43
C VAL A 130 -19.37 -11.10 -6.73
N VAL A 131 -19.10 -10.05 -7.51
CA VAL A 131 -18.79 -8.71 -6.98
C VAL A 131 -20.00 -8.10 -6.23
N GLU A 132 -21.21 -8.24 -6.77
CA GLU A 132 -22.46 -7.80 -6.11
C GLU A 132 -22.67 -8.53 -4.78
N HIS A 133 -22.45 -9.84 -4.76
CA HIS A 133 -22.56 -10.66 -3.54
C HIS A 133 -21.58 -10.19 -2.46
N LEU A 134 -20.32 -9.99 -2.84
CA LEU A 134 -19.28 -9.49 -1.94
C LEU A 134 -19.61 -8.08 -1.42
N ALA A 135 -20.16 -7.21 -2.27
CA ALA A 135 -20.57 -5.87 -1.85
C ALA A 135 -21.74 -5.91 -0.84
N ALA A 136 -22.61 -6.91 -0.93
CA ALA A 136 -23.74 -7.13 -0.02
C ALA A 136 -23.35 -7.88 1.28
N SER A 137 -22.24 -8.62 1.28
CA SER A 137 -21.79 -9.49 2.39
C SER A 137 -21.13 -8.74 3.58
N GLY A 138 -21.46 -7.46 3.78
CA GLY A 138 -21.00 -6.66 4.91
C GLY A 138 -19.47 -6.50 4.99
N PRO A 139 -18.90 -6.37 6.21
CA PRO A 139 -17.47 -6.06 6.40
C PRO A 139 -16.53 -7.13 5.83
N SER A 140 -16.89 -8.42 5.95
CA SER A 140 -16.09 -9.53 5.39
C SER A 140 -16.09 -9.50 3.86
N GLY A 141 -17.21 -9.16 3.24
CA GLY A 141 -17.33 -8.97 1.81
C GLY A 141 -16.51 -7.79 1.29
N GLN A 142 -16.56 -6.63 1.97
CA GLN A 142 -15.71 -5.48 1.65
C GLN A 142 -14.22 -5.79 1.79
N ALA A 143 -13.82 -6.57 2.81
CA ALA A 143 -12.44 -6.99 2.99
C ALA A 143 -11.98 -7.95 1.89
N ALA A 144 -12.87 -8.84 1.42
CA ALA A 144 -12.60 -9.70 0.27
C ALA A 144 -12.49 -8.90 -1.05
N LEU A 145 -13.37 -7.90 -1.28
CA LEU A 145 -13.24 -6.97 -2.42
C LEU A 145 -11.90 -6.24 -2.40
N ALA A 146 -11.50 -5.70 -1.24
CA ALA A 146 -10.23 -5.01 -1.08
C ALA A 146 -9.05 -5.96 -1.33
N TRP A 147 -9.10 -7.18 -0.79
CA TRP A 147 -8.09 -8.20 -1.03
C TRP A 147 -7.95 -8.51 -2.53
N THR A 148 -9.05 -8.76 -3.22
CA THR A 148 -9.04 -9.05 -4.66
C THR A 148 -8.58 -7.84 -5.46
N ALA A 149 -8.97 -6.62 -5.11
CA ALA A 149 -8.52 -5.40 -5.77
C ALA A 149 -6.99 -5.20 -5.67
N ILE A 150 -6.38 -5.61 -4.56
CA ILE A 150 -4.93 -5.51 -4.32
C ILE A 150 -4.19 -6.67 -4.99
N HIS A 151 -4.60 -7.90 -4.72
CA HIS A 151 -3.83 -9.12 -5.02
C HIS A 151 -4.34 -9.89 -6.24
N GLY A 152 -5.52 -9.56 -6.76
CA GLY A 152 -6.14 -10.26 -7.88
C GLY A 152 -5.26 -10.22 -9.13
N THR A 153 -5.26 -11.32 -9.88
CA THR A 153 -4.42 -11.46 -11.08
C THR A 153 -5.05 -10.83 -12.32
N LYS A 154 -6.38 -10.86 -12.44
CA LYS A 154 -7.13 -10.35 -13.60
C LYS A 154 -7.56 -8.90 -13.41
N SER A 155 -7.23 -8.01 -14.36
CA SER A 155 -7.51 -6.57 -14.25
C SER A 155 -8.98 -6.24 -14.19
N ASN A 156 -9.80 -6.87 -15.04
CA ASN A 156 -11.25 -6.68 -15.06
C ASN A 156 -11.91 -7.02 -13.71
N MET A 157 -11.48 -8.08 -13.03
CA MET A 157 -11.98 -8.44 -11.70
C MET A 157 -11.52 -7.42 -10.65
N ARG A 158 -10.25 -6.99 -10.69
CA ARG A 158 -9.73 -5.95 -9.78
C ARG A 158 -10.52 -4.64 -9.92
N GLU A 159 -10.72 -4.18 -11.14
CA GLU A 159 -11.43 -2.93 -11.44
C GLU A 159 -12.89 -2.99 -10.97
N ALA A 160 -13.58 -4.11 -11.21
CA ALA A 160 -14.94 -4.32 -10.72
C ALA A 160 -14.99 -4.32 -9.18
N CYS A 161 -13.99 -4.92 -8.52
CA CYS A 161 -13.90 -4.89 -7.06
C CYS A 161 -13.67 -3.46 -6.54
N VAL A 162 -12.74 -2.71 -7.13
CA VAL A 162 -12.47 -1.30 -6.76
C VAL A 162 -13.73 -0.45 -6.91
N ALA A 163 -14.49 -0.61 -8.00
CA ALA A 163 -15.72 0.13 -8.24
C ALA A 163 -16.85 -0.19 -7.24
N SER A 164 -16.75 -1.32 -6.54
CA SER A 164 -17.78 -1.81 -5.60
C SER A 164 -17.40 -1.61 -4.13
N LEU A 165 -16.20 -1.09 -3.86
CA LEU A 165 -15.77 -0.74 -2.51
C LEU A 165 -16.60 0.43 -1.97
N ARG A 166 -16.95 0.33 -0.69
CA ARG A 166 -17.71 1.36 0.03
C ARG A 166 -16.90 1.88 1.20
N GLY A 167 -16.76 3.20 1.28
CA GLY A 167 -16.20 3.88 2.45
C GLY A 167 -17.27 4.17 3.51
N PRO A 168 -16.89 4.37 4.78
CA PRO A 168 -15.52 4.27 5.31
C PRO A 168 -15.07 2.80 5.46
N ALA A 169 -13.75 2.57 5.46
CA ALA A 169 -13.18 1.23 5.59
C ALA A 169 -13.48 0.59 6.97
N ALA A 170 -14.09 -0.60 6.96
CA ALA A 170 -14.30 -1.41 8.16
C ALA A 170 -12.98 -2.05 8.66
N ALA A 171 -12.99 -2.51 9.92
CA ALA A 171 -11.82 -3.09 10.59
C ALA A 171 -11.17 -4.25 9.80
N GLU A 172 -11.96 -5.13 9.21
CA GLU A 172 -11.46 -6.25 8.40
C GLU A 172 -10.76 -5.76 7.12
N THR A 173 -11.26 -4.69 6.52
CA THR A 173 -10.65 -4.10 5.33
C THR A 173 -9.36 -3.36 5.69
N LEU A 174 -9.34 -2.66 6.82
CA LEU A 174 -8.13 -2.05 7.37
C LEU A 174 -7.06 -3.11 7.70
N ALA A 175 -7.44 -4.29 8.18
CA ALA A 175 -6.51 -5.40 8.39
C ALA A 175 -5.85 -5.87 7.09
N VAL A 176 -6.62 -5.90 5.98
CA VAL A 176 -6.10 -6.21 4.64
C VAL A 176 -5.14 -5.12 4.16
N LEU A 177 -5.52 -3.85 4.29
CA LEU A 177 -4.68 -2.70 3.92
C LEU A 177 -3.38 -2.66 4.72
N GLN A 178 -3.44 -2.89 6.03
CA GLN A 178 -2.27 -2.97 6.90
C GLN A 178 -1.29 -4.05 6.45
N THR A 179 -1.81 -5.22 6.05
CA THR A 179 -0.99 -6.30 5.55
C THR A 179 -0.34 -5.93 4.20
N ALA A 180 -1.10 -5.32 3.30
CA ALA A 180 -0.63 -4.96 1.97
C ALA A 180 0.40 -3.81 1.97
N LEU A 181 0.16 -2.75 2.76
CA LEU A 181 1.07 -1.61 2.87
C LEU A 181 2.39 -1.98 3.57
N ARG A 182 2.39 -3.01 4.43
CA ARG A 182 3.61 -3.56 5.05
C ARG A 182 4.36 -4.55 4.15
N GLY A 183 3.82 -4.87 2.98
CA GLY A 183 4.45 -5.76 2.01
C GLY A 183 5.69 -5.15 1.36
N GLY A 184 6.46 -5.97 0.64
CA GLY A 184 7.64 -5.52 -0.12
C GLY A 184 7.41 -5.29 -1.62
N ASN A 185 6.22 -5.63 -2.13
CA ASN A 185 5.92 -5.49 -3.57
C ASN A 185 5.35 -4.09 -3.85
N HIS A 186 6.05 -3.29 -4.66
CA HIS A 186 5.62 -1.92 -5.01
C HIS A 186 4.21 -1.87 -5.58
N GLU A 187 3.86 -2.79 -6.47
CA GLU A 187 2.53 -2.81 -7.10
C GLU A 187 1.42 -3.11 -6.07
N THR A 188 1.72 -3.96 -5.09
CA THR A 188 0.78 -4.24 -3.98
C THR A 188 0.59 -3.00 -3.11
N ILE A 189 1.68 -2.29 -2.79
CA ILE A 189 1.63 -1.05 -1.99
C ILE A 189 0.87 0.04 -2.74
N ASP A 190 1.14 0.24 -4.03
CA ASP A 190 0.45 1.27 -4.84
C ASP A 190 -1.05 1.02 -4.92
N ARG A 191 -1.46 -0.23 -5.15
CA ARG A 191 -2.88 -0.61 -5.16
C ARG A 191 -3.52 -0.42 -3.79
N ALA A 192 -2.84 -0.81 -2.72
CA ALA A 192 -3.32 -0.62 -1.35
C ALA A 192 -3.45 0.87 -1.00
N GLY A 193 -2.49 1.70 -1.41
CA GLY A 193 -2.52 3.15 -1.25
C GLY A 193 -3.73 3.77 -1.93
N ARG A 194 -3.97 3.41 -3.20
CA ARG A 194 -5.16 3.85 -3.95
C ARG A 194 -6.46 3.45 -3.25
N ILE A 195 -6.57 2.21 -2.76
CA ILE A 195 -7.77 1.73 -2.07
C ILE A 195 -7.98 2.45 -0.75
N ALA A 196 -6.91 2.72 0.01
CA ALA A 196 -7.00 3.55 1.21
C ALA A 196 -7.59 4.92 0.89
N GLY A 197 -7.18 5.54 -0.24
CA GLY A 197 -7.76 6.79 -0.74
C GLY A 197 -9.24 6.71 -1.10
N VAL A 198 -9.65 5.64 -1.80
CA VAL A 198 -11.05 5.40 -2.22
C VAL A 198 -11.98 5.19 -1.02
N MET A 199 -11.51 4.47 0.00
CA MET A 199 -12.32 4.13 1.18
C MET A 199 -12.19 5.13 2.32
N ASP A 200 -11.47 6.24 2.10
CA ASP A 200 -11.16 7.27 3.10
C ASP A 200 -10.60 6.66 4.40
N ALA A 201 -9.63 5.75 4.26
CA ALA A 201 -9.06 4.99 5.36
C ALA A 201 -8.06 5.82 6.16
N TRP A 202 -8.57 6.75 6.98
CA TRP A 202 -7.74 7.58 7.86
C TRP A 202 -6.77 6.79 8.78
N PRO A 203 -7.08 5.59 9.30
CA PRO A 203 -6.12 4.83 10.12
C PRO A 203 -4.88 4.42 9.33
N ALA A 204 -4.95 4.43 7.99
CA ALA A 204 -3.84 4.08 7.14
C ALA A 204 -2.80 5.19 6.98
N ILE A 205 -3.06 6.42 7.44
CA ILE A 205 -2.15 7.57 7.28
C ILE A 205 -0.71 7.24 7.70
N PRO A 206 -0.43 6.68 8.91
CA PRO A 206 0.93 6.30 9.29
C PRO A 206 1.62 5.36 8.29
N HIS A 207 0.87 4.40 7.75
CA HIS A 207 1.38 3.47 6.76
C HIS A 207 1.60 4.12 5.40
N LEU A 208 0.73 5.03 4.96
CA LEU A 208 0.91 5.79 3.72
C LEU A 208 2.12 6.72 3.81
N VAL A 209 2.30 7.40 4.94
CA VAL A 209 3.46 8.26 5.23
C VAL A 209 4.77 7.49 5.13
N ALA A 210 4.81 6.27 5.70
CA ALA A 210 6.00 5.44 5.69
C ALA A 210 6.27 4.77 4.33
N THR A 211 5.23 4.55 3.52
CA THR A 211 5.35 3.77 2.27
C THR A 211 5.38 4.63 1.01
N GLN A 212 5.10 5.93 1.07
CA GLN A 212 5.20 6.80 -0.11
C GLN A 212 6.62 6.87 -0.71
N TYR A 213 7.63 6.58 0.10
CA TYR A 213 9.05 6.61 -0.27
C TYR A 213 9.72 5.27 0.04
N SER A 214 10.56 4.76 -0.86
CA SER A 214 11.47 3.63 -0.57
C SER A 214 12.83 3.85 -1.22
N ALA A 215 13.88 3.43 -0.53
CA ALA A 215 15.24 3.39 -1.05
C ALA A 215 15.70 1.93 -1.14
N ASP A 216 15.49 1.32 -2.30
CA ASP A 216 15.74 -0.09 -2.51
C ASP A 216 17.16 -0.30 -3.04
N ARG A 217 17.95 -1.08 -2.31
CA ARG A 217 19.27 -1.50 -2.82
C ARG A 217 19.08 -2.54 -3.90
N VAL A 218 19.66 -2.31 -5.08
CA VAL A 218 19.63 -3.29 -6.16
C VAL A 218 20.56 -4.45 -5.79
N ARG A 219 20.00 -5.50 -5.18
CA ARG A 219 20.73 -6.75 -4.89
C ARG A 219 20.90 -7.59 -6.16
N ARG A 220 21.63 -7.08 -7.15
CA ARG A 220 22.16 -7.92 -8.24
C ARG A 220 23.65 -8.14 -8.01
N LYS A 221 24.08 -9.40 -8.11
CA LYS A 221 25.50 -9.82 -7.99
C LYS A 221 26.30 -9.56 -9.28
N SER A 222 25.78 -8.75 -10.20
CA SER A 222 26.35 -8.46 -11.51
C SER A 222 26.47 -6.97 -11.71
N ASP A 223 27.36 -6.55 -12.62
CA ASP A 223 27.47 -5.14 -13.00
C ASP A 223 26.11 -4.63 -13.50
N LEU A 224 25.66 -3.52 -12.93
CA LEU A 224 24.40 -2.88 -13.30
C LEU A 224 24.53 -2.15 -14.63
N ALA A 225 25.70 -1.55 -14.86
CA ALA A 225 26.09 -0.91 -16.10
C ALA A 225 27.62 -0.86 -16.22
N TRP A 226 28.12 -0.75 -17.44
CA TRP A 226 29.50 -0.35 -17.72
C TRP A 226 29.49 0.88 -18.62
N ILE A 227 30.40 1.81 -18.35
CA ILE A 227 30.63 3.00 -19.16
C ILE A 227 32.07 2.92 -19.62
N ALA A 228 32.28 2.71 -20.92
CA ALA A 228 33.60 2.77 -21.54
C ALA A 228 33.78 4.13 -22.21
N ILE A 229 34.82 4.86 -21.82
CA ILE A 229 35.22 6.11 -22.47
C ILE A 229 36.60 5.88 -23.04
N GLY A 230 36.71 5.99 -24.37
CA GLY A 230 37.95 5.85 -25.10
C GLY A 230 38.20 7.03 -26.03
N THR A 231 39.46 7.43 -26.12
CA THR A 231 39.94 8.35 -27.15
C THR A 231 40.67 7.54 -28.21
N GLN A 232 40.20 7.61 -29.45
CA GLN A 232 40.89 7.03 -30.58
C GLN A 232 41.88 8.07 -31.12
N ARG A 233 43.17 7.75 -31.09
CA ARG A 233 44.23 8.56 -31.68
C ARG A 233 44.75 7.87 -32.94
N SER A 234 44.60 8.54 -34.07
CA SER A 234 45.21 8.12 -35.34
C SER A 234 46.59 8.77 -35.47
N TYR A 235 47.59 8.00 -35.90
CA TYR A 235 48.94 8.48 -36.16
C TYR A 235 49.51 7.83 -37.42
N VAL A 236 50.54 8.43 -38.01
CA VAL A 236 51.26 7.81 -39.13
C VAL A 236 52.22 6.78 -38.56
N GLN A 237 51.88 5.51 -38.68
CA GLN A 237 52.68 4.40 -38.17
C GLN A 237 53.88 4.10 -39.07
N ASN A 238 53.69 4.26 -40.39
CA ASN A 238 54.75 4.04 -41.37
C ASN A 238 54.49 4.88 -42.64
N LEU A 239 55.52 5.04 -43.46
CA LEU A 239 55.43 5.70 -44.77
C LEU A 239 55.98 4.74 -45.83
N ILE A 240 55.19 4.45 -46.86
CA ILE A 240 55.64 3.67 -48.02
C ILE A 240 56.06 4.68 -49.09
N PRO A 241 57.36 4.73 -49.48
CA PRO A 241 57.79 5.60 -50.56
C PRO A 241 57.26 5.07 -51.90
N VAL A 242 56.73 5.97 -52.72
CA VAL A 242 56.29 5.69 -54.09
C VAL A 242 57.06 6.64 -55.01
N THR A 243 57.84 6.07 -55.92
CA THR A 243 58.69 6.81 -56.86
C THR A 243 58.15 6.68 -58.28
N GLY A 244 58.11 7.79 -59.02
CA GLY A 244 57.91 7.82 -60.46
C GLY A 244 59.04 8.60 -61.15
N ASP A 245 59.08 8.60 -62.48
CA ASP A 245 60.13 9.29 -63.25
C ASP A 245 60.07 10.81 -62.98
N GLY A 246 60.98 11.28 -62.11
CA GLY A 246 61.09 12.68 -61.70
C GLY A 246 60.21 13.14 -60.53
N SER A 247 59.52 12.23 -59.83
CA SER A 247 58.73 12.59 -58.63
C SER A 247 58.74 11.50 -57.55
N GLY A 248 58.61 11.93 -56.29
CA GLY A 248 58.49 11.03 -55.13
C GLY A 248 57.36 11.46 -54.22
N ALA A 249 56.55 10.50 -53.77
CA ALA A 249 55.49 10.70 -52.79
C ALA A 249 55.59 9.65 -51.67
N PHE A 250 54.95 9.92 -50.54
CA PHE A 250 54.81 8.95 -49.46
C PHE A 250 53.35 8.59 -49.28
N GLN A 251 53.04 7.30 -49.29
CA GLN A 251 51.73 6.80 -48.89
C GLN A 251 51.76 6.50 -47.38
N PRO A 252 51.00 7.24 -46.56
CA PRO A 252 50.99 7.01 -45.12
C PRO A 252 50.21 5.74 -44.75
N VAL A 253 50.80 4.94 -43.88
CA VAL A 253 50.14 3.85 -43.18
C VAL A 253 49.64 4.40 -41.85
N ILE A 254 48.32 4.49 -41.70
CA ILE A 254 47.69 5.04 -40.50
C ILE A 254 47.53 3.94 -39.46
N GLY A 255 48.19 4.12 -38.31
CA GLY A 255 47.94 3.34 -37.10
C GLY A 255 46.87 4.00 -36.25
N GLN A 256 46.15 3.19 -35.48
CA GLN A 256 45.14 3.68 -34.52
C GLN A 256 45.43 3.08 -33.15
N ILE A 257 45.47 3.93 -32.13
CA ILE A 257 45.53 3.52 -30.74
C ILE A 257 44.24 3.95 -30.06
N LEU A 258 43.59 3.01 -29.38
CA LEU A 258 42.43 3.27 -28.53
C LEU A 258 42.87 3.25 -27.07
N GLU A 259 42.88 4.41 -26.42
CA GLU A 259 43.19 4.55 -24.99
C GLU A 259 41.93 4.98 -24.25
N GLY A 260 41.66 4.37 -23.10
CA GLY A 260 40.45 4.67 -22.36
C GLY A 260 40.39 3.94 -21.03
N PHE A 261 39.28 4.17 -20.32
CA PHE A 261 38.97 3.47 -19.10
C PHE A 261 37.52 2.97 -19.12
N VAL A 262 37.27 1.91 -18.36
CA VAL A 262 35.94 1.32 -18.16
C VAL A 262 35.54 1.53 -16.71
N MET A 263 34.44 2.25 -16.48
CA MET A 263 33.82 2.37 -15.17
C MET A 263 32.71 1.34 -15.03
N ARG A 264 32.74 0.53 -13.97
CA ARG A 264 31.73 -0.48 -13.65
C ARG A 264 30.85 0.03 -12.51
N VAL A 265 29.54 0.07 -12.72
CA VAL A 265 28.57 0.40 -11.67
C VAL A 265 28.18 -0.89 -10.96
N MET A 266 28.71 -1.09 -9.75
CA MET A 266 28.53 -2.34 -8.98
C MET A 266 27.40 -2.26 -7.95
N ASP A 267 27.02 -1.05 -7.52
CA ASP A 267 25.95 -0.83 -6.55
C ASP A 267 25.12 0.38 -6.97
N ALA A 268 23.80 0.27 -6.80
CA ALA A 268 22.87 1.36 -7.01
C ALA A 268 21.75 1.28 -5.98
N VAL A 269 21.41 2.44 -5.42
CA VAL A 269 20.20 2.63 -4.63
C VAL A 269 19.14 3.21 -5.56
N VAL A 270 18.05 2.48 -5.75
CA VAL A 270 16.90 2.96 -6.51
C VAL A 270 15.94 3.63 -5.53
N VAL A 271 15.72 4.92 -5.74
CA VAL A 271 14.74 5.68 -4.99
C VAL A 271 13.41 5.59 -5.71
N ILE A 272 12.38 5.13 -5.00
CA ILE A 272 11.04 4.91 -5.54
C ILE A 272 10.08 5.87 -4.83
N TYR A 273 9.49 6.75 -5.64
CA TYR A 273 8.41 7.64 -5.24
C TYR A 273 7.08 7.03 -5.68
N ARG A 274 6.25 6.63 -4.71
CA ARG A 274 4.94 6.02 -4.97
C ARG A 274 3.88 7.10 -5.08
N THR A 275 3.65 7.58 -6.30
CA THR A 275 2.74 8.70 -6.60
C THR A 275 1.30 8.44 -6.19
N GLU A 276 0.80 7.21 -6.37
CA GLU A 276 -0.57 6.85 -5.97
C GLU A 276 -0.77 6.83 -4.45
N VAL A 277 0.25 6.36 -3.71
CA VAL A 277 0.26 6.41 -2.24
C VAL A 277 0.27 7.86 -1.77
N HIS A 278 1.14 8.69 -2.34
CA HIS A 278 1.26 10.11 -1.97
C HIS A 278 0.00 10.92 -2.30
N ARG A 279 -0.61 10.71 -3.48
CA ARG A 279 -1.90 11.32 -3.84
C ARG A 279 -3.02 10.92 -2.89
N SER A 280 -3.07 9.65 -2.51
CA SER A 280 -4.07 9.14 -1.57
C SER A 280 -3.85 9.71 -0.17
N LEU A 281 -2.59 9.81 0.27
CA LEU A 281 -2.20 10.47 1.52
C LEU A 281 -2.73 11.90 1.54
N ILE A 282 -2.32 12.75 0.59
CA ILE A 282 -2.79 14.15 0.48
C ILE A 282 -4.33 14.20 0.41
N GLY A 283 -4.95 13.36 -0.40
CA GLY A 283 -6.40 13.35 -0.57
C GLY A 283 -7.13 13.09 0.74
N ILE A 284 -6.69 12.08 1.51
CA ILE A 284 -7.28 11.74 2.81
C ILE A 284 -6.99 12.86 3.81
N THR A 285 -5.74 13.30 3.92
CA THR A 285 -5.33 14.27 4.95
C THR A 285 -5.93 15.65 4.70
N SER A 286 -5.97 16.12 3.45
CA SER A 286 -6.59 17.41 3.12
C SER A 286 -8.11 17.40 3.30
N ARG A 287 -8.80 16.28 3.04
CA ARG A 287 -10.22 16.13 3.40
C ARG A 287 -10.42 16.08 4.90
N ALA A 288 -9.55 15.36 5.60
CA ALA A 288 -9.63 15.23 7.04
C ALA A 288 -9.43 16.59 7.72
N THR A 289 -8.43 17.38 7.38
CA THR A 289 -8.19 18.66 8.07
C THR A 289 -8.90 19.86 7.44
N GLY A 290 -9.37 19.74 6.19
CA GLY A 290 -9.92 20.87 5.44
C GLY A 290 -8.85 21.86 4.93
N ALA A 291 -7.57 21.55 5.13
CA ALA A 291 -6.42 22.35 4.68
C ALA A 291 -5.58 21.56 3.68
N ASP A 292 -4.91 22.24 2.74
CA ASP A 292 -4.02 21.55 1.82
C ASP A 292 -2.75 21.06 2.53
N THR A 293 -2.52 19.75 2.45
CA THR A 293 -1.38 19.05 3.06
C THR A 293 -0.27 18.74 2.05
N SER A 294 -0.41 19.16 0.79
CA SER A 294 0.57 18.92 -0.28
C SER A 294 1.95 19.52 -0.01
N GLY A 295 2.03 20.58 0.81
CA GLY A 295 3.27 21.25 1.20
C GLY A 295 4.28 20.36 1.92
N ASN A 296 3.85 19.25 2.54
CA ASN A 296 4.72 18.28 3.20
C ASN A 296 5.58 17.46 2.21
N GLY A 297 5.19 17.44 0.93
CA GLY A 297 5.92 16.72 -0.13
C GLY A 297 6.17 15.25 0.23
N TRP A 298 7.39 14.77 0.03
CA TRP A 298 7.77 13.36 0.27
C TRP A 298 8.52 13.14 1.59
N SER A 299 8.59 14.16 2.44
CA SER A 299 9.38 14.11 3.68
C SER A 299 8.66 13.32 4.77
N PHE A 300 9.21 12.16 5.14
CA PHE A 300 8.69 11.38 6.26
C PHE A 300 8.62 12.21 7.55
N THR A 301 9.66 12.99 7.83
CA THR A 301 9.75 13.84 9.03
C THR A 301 8.65 14.91 9.04
N ALA A 302 8.44 15.62 7.92
CA ALA A 302 7.40 16.65 7.85
C ALA A 302 6.00 16.05 8.04
N TRP A 303 5.73 14.91 7.40
CA TRP A 303 4.46 14.20 7.57
C TRP A 303 4.25 13.65 8.98
N ARG A 304 5.31 13.13 9.61
CA ARG A 304 5.27 12.63 10.99
C ARG A 304 4.96 13.76 11.97
N ASP A 305 5.67 14.87 11.86
CA ASP A 305 5.52 16.01 12.76
C ASP A 305 4.13 16.62 12.60
N TRP A 306 3.69 16.83 11.36
CA TRP A 306 2.31 17.22 11.06
C TRP A 306 1.27 16.25 11.66
N TYR A 307 1.47 14.94 11.50
CA TYR A 307 0.53 13.95 12.01
C TYR A 307 0.46 14.00 13.54
N ASN A 308 1.61 14.03 14.21
CA ASN A 308 1.70 14.00 15.66
C ASN A 308 1.21 15.30 16.31
N ASP A 309 1.51 16.44 15.70
CA ASP A 309 1.28 17.76 16.31
C ASP A 309 -0.09 18.35 15.92
N GLU A 310 -0.55 18.14 14.69
CA GLU A 310 -1.79 18.74 14.17
C GLU A 310 -2.93 17.72 14.02
N PHE A 311 -2.66 16.60 13.36
CA PHE A 311 -3.71 15.62 13.03
C PHE A 311 -4.24 14.92 14.28
N LEU A 312 -3.37 14.49 15.21
CA LEU A 312 -3.81 13.83 16.43
C LEU A 312 -4.69 14.72 17.30
N ALA A 313 -4.36 16.01 17.41
CA ALA A 313 -5.18 16.98 18.14
C ALA A 313 -6.59 17.05 17.52
N THR A 314 -6.67 17.30 16.22
CA THR A 314 -7.93 17.37 15.47
C THR A 314 -8.73 16.07 15.53
N ALA A 315 -8.06 14.92 15.41
CA ALA A 315 -8.69 13.61 15.45
C ALA A 315 -9.26 13.29 16.85
N SER A 316 -8.55 13.71 17.90
CA SER A 316 -9.01 13.56 19.28
C SER A 316 -10.24 14.41 19.59
N GLU A 317 -10.28 15.67 19.11
CA GLU A 317 -11.42 16.57 19.23
C GLU A 317 -12.65 15.98 18.55
N ARG A 318 -12.50 15.52 17.30
CA ARG A 318 -13.60 14.87 16.57
C ARG A 318 -14.09 13.58 17.19
N ALA A 319 -13.18 12.78 17.76
CA ALA A 319 -13.56 11.58 18.46
C ALA A 319 -14.36 11.89 19.73
N ALA A 320 -14.03 12.97 20.43
CA ALA A 320 -14.81 13.48 21.56
C ALA A 320 -16.20 13.97 21.10
N ASP A 321 -16.27 14.79 20.04
CA ASP A 321 -17.54 15.28 19.49
C ASP A 321 -18.46 14.12 19.03
N ALA A 322 -17.88 13.09 18.41
CA ALA A 322 -18.63 11.91 17.97
C ALA A 322 -19.12 11.05 19.15
N ALA A 323 -18.35 10.96 20.23
CA ALA A 323 -18.77 10.29 21.45
C ALA A 323 -19.95 11.04 22.11
N ASP A 324 -19.82 12.37 22.24
CA ASP A 324 -20.88 13.22 22.80
C ASP A 324 -22.18 13.13 21.96
N ALA A 325 -22.07 13.09 20.64
CA ALA A 325 -23.23 12.91 19.75
C ALA A 325 -23.89 11.52 19.89
N SER A 326 -23.10 10.46 20.04
CA SER A 326 -23.60 9.10 20.28
C SER A 326 -24.32 9.00 21.63
N ASP A 327 -23.76 9.62 22.66
CA ASP A 327 -24.34 9.65 24.01
C ASP A 327 -25.66 10.41 24.01
N ALA A 328 -25.73 11.54 23.32
CA ALA A 328 -26.95 12.29 23.11
C ALA A 328 -28.02 11.47 22.35
N ALA A 329 -27.64 10.71 21.32
CA ALA A 329 -28.56 9.84 20.58
C ALA A 329 -29.09 8.69 21.44
N ARG A 330 -28.23 8.04 22.23
CA ARG A 330 -28.63 6.97 23.17
C ARG A 330 -29.59 7.51 24.23
N TYR A 331 -29.31 8.69 24.77
CA TYR A 331 -30.20 9.37 25.71
C TYR A 331 -31.58 9.67 25.07
N ALA A 332 -31.59 10.21 23.85
CA ALA A 332 -32.84 10.51 23.13
C ALA A 332 -33.66 9.24 22.80
N GLU A 333 -33.00 8.11 22.52
CA GLU A 333 -33.68 6.82 22.32
C GLU A 333 -34.23 6.24 23.63
N ALA A 334 -33.49 6.36 24.74
CA ALA A 334 -33.96 5.95 26.06
C ALA A 334 -35.18 6.77 26.51
N GLU A 335 -35.18 8.08 26.29
CA GLU A 335 -36.32 8.95 26.59
C GLU A 335 -37.55 8.62 25.73
N ARG A 336 -37.37 8.32 24.44
CA ARG A 336 -38.47 7.84 23.58
C ARG A 336 -39.10 6.56 24.13
N ARG A 337 -38.28 5.55 24.44
CA ARG A 337 -38.76 4.29 25.05
C ARG A 337 -39.53 4.52 26.35
N ARG A 338 -39.08 5.46 27.19
CA ARG A 338 -39.74 5.80 28.45
C ARG A 338 -41.11 6.43 28.22
N ARG A 339 -41.24 7.33 27.25
CA ARG A 339 -42.52 7.97 26.88
C ARG A 339 -43.50 6.97 26.29
N ASP A 340 -43.04 6.10 25.40
CA ASP A 340 -43.87 5.06 24.79
C ASP A 340 -44.39 4.07 25.85
N ALA A 341 -43.57 3.73 26.85
CA ALA A 341 -44.00 2.90 27.97
C ALA A 341 -45.07 3.58 28.85
N ALA A 342 -44.94 4.88 29.10
CA ALA A 342 -45.91 5.65 29.88
C ALA A 342 -47.24 5.87 29.15
N ALA A 343 -47.22 5.94 27.81
CA ALA A 343 -48.43 6.08 26.99
C ALA A 343 -49.19 4.77 26.75
N GLY A 344 -48.59 3.62 27.08
CA GLY A 344 -49.22 2.29 26.95
C GLY A 344 -49.98 1.81 28.20
N GLU A 345 -50.04 2.61 29.27
CA GLU A 345 -50.72 2.29 30.54
C GLU A 345 -52.07 3.02 30.73
N GLU A 346 -52.57 3.78 29.75
CA GLU A 346 -53.94 4.34 29.70
C GLU A 346 -54.91 3.49 28.86
#